data_AF-A0A4Q7NFU9-F1
#
_entry.id   AF-A0A4Q7NFU9-F1
#
_cell.length_a   1.000
_cell.length_b   1.000
_cell.length_c   1.000
_cell.angle_alpha   90.00
_cell.angle_beta   90.00
_cell.angle_gamma   90.00
#
_symmetry.space_group_name_H-M   'P 1'
#
loop_
_entity.id
_entity.type
_entity.pdbx_description
1 polymer ?
#
loop_
_entity_poly.entity_id
_entity_poly.type
_entity_poly.pdbx_seq_one_letter_code
_entity_poly.pdbx_strand_id
1 'polypeptide(L)'
;MRKLLLAPALLCAALAGCATTDPADTARSPEAIAAAQAAFQQIQWGFLQPYIGHLYVNDDGDQLRVAAEPDKRALAISLYSANRLVHANSVRLLVRTTATQDTYHVLIENSGMFSDDEATIRFDQSGRMQVLNGSLNDLQLTLTESAAHFSYAASIGPFSMTPKPLRRDVYTLPDGSTVPVSLDPGSPYQQLRAAGPFGIWEHSVGQTFVSRTILLKVDKDEAGNLVLEFRLPDGSNPGREVFRAPSRTDPRAFRVLSMPNRPAGSFESRQLTLSADDRLTHRYTGTENIFTYNGDYLDTYVNRGNSIRMMGRSQDPDDDEYSTWNNIYLPVTRERLAAAMENREKDQVERERAREYAQRRAAERAAESQATMNAIMSGLASGFQQANQTNMRMAQQSQDFERNLNQKLRQIGQQKQQREREAAERADRIMAANAAAAQARAASSPTSPASSAPQRTAAATPAASPQEARRLQEAQRKQEEQRKAEEARAAEQARLAKEKQREEETRRKAELARQEQERRTQALLDHLAAERRAIRLQAAQCPAKGGLPSVIGIRPRVQPKVANCITVHFEARCPADRPGTGMTGSIWAYNGMGNCTETGDLPRKLACDVREAVVEVTNVTTCQ
;
A
#
# COMPACT_ATOMS: atom_id res chain seq x y z
N MET A 1 -56.92 -35.03 28.30
CA MET A 1 -55.61 -34.85 28.98
C MET A 1 -54.70 -36.02 28.60
N ARG A 2 -53.38 -35.79 28.42
CA ARG A 2 -52.42 -36.72 27.73
C ARG A 2 -52.79 -36.90 26.23
N LYS A 3 -51.93 -37.28 25.27
CA LYS A 3 -50.44 -37.28 24.99
C LYS A 3 -50.34 -37.55 23.44
N LEU A 4 -49.30 -37.26 22.64
CA LEU A 4 -47.92 -36.76 22.76
C LEU A 4 -47.49 -36.07 21.42
N LEU A 5 -46.18 -35.80 21.23
CA LEU A 5 -45.35 -35.76 19.99
C LEU A 5 -46.01 -35.99 18.60
N LEU A 6 -45.63 -35.30 17.51
CA LEU A 6 -44.28 -35.27 16.90
C LEU A 6 -44.12 -34.17 15.80
N ALA A 7 -42.86 -33.76 15.54
CA ALA A 7 -42.26 -33.16 14.31
C ALA A 7 -42.94 -32.02 13.49
N PRO A 8 -42.23 -30.91 13.17
CA PRO A 8 -42.42 -30.12 11.96
C PRO A 8 -41.61 -30.69 10.77
N ALA A 9 -41.95 -30.33 9.53
CA ALA A 9 -41.28 -30.80 8.32
C ALA A 9 -41.33 -29.77 7.18
N LEU A 10 -40.35 -29.82 6.26
CA LEU A 10 -40.33 -29.15 4.94
C LEU A 10 -40.27 -27.59 5.01
N LEU A 11 -39.95 -26.79 3.98
CA LEU A 11 -39.50 -27.01 2.58
C LEU A 11 -38.66 -25.78 2.10
N CYS A 12 -37.96 -25.89 0.96
CA CYS A 12 -37.60 -24.88 -0.10
C CYS A 12 -37.60 -23.34 0.15
N ALA A 13 -36.89 -22.50 -0.63
CA ALA A 13 -35.79 -22.64 -1.60
C ALA A 13 -35.24 -21.25 -2.03
N ALA A 14 -34.17 -21.25 -2.83
CA ALA A 14 -33.46 -20.15 -3.51
C ALA A 14 -34.35 -19.10 -4.24
N LEU A 15 -33.88 -17.94 -4.72
CA LEU A 15 -32.52 -17.38 -5.00
C LEU A 15 -32.21 -16.21 -3.99
N ALA A 16 -31.29 -15.22 -4.14
CA ALA A 16 -30.34 -14.81 -5.19
C ALA A 16 -29.19 -13.90 -4.67
N GLY A 17 -28.06 -13.85 -5.40
CA GLY A 17 -27.38 -12.60 -5.81
C GLY A 17 -26.52 -11.76 -4.84
N CYS A 18 -25.21 -11.73 -5.13
CA CYS A 18 -24.23 -10.66 -4.87
C CYS A 18 -23.51 -10.56 -3.49
N ALA A 19 -22.27 -10.02 -3.57
CA ALA A 19 -21.34 -9.68 -2.48
C ALA A 19 -20.93 -10.80 -1.50
N THR A 20 -19.88 -11.56 -1.87
CA THR A 20 -19.23 -12.55 -0.99
C THR A 20 -18.35 -11.90 0.08
N THR A 21 -18.96 -11.35 1.13
CA THR A 21 -18.32 -11.29 2.46
C THR A 21 -18.68 -12.56 3.22
N ASP A 22 -17.69 -13.40 3.52
CA ASP A 22 -17.88 -14.74 4.09
C ASP A 22 -18.55 -14.67 5.49
N PRO A 23 -19.84 -15.04 5.64
CA PRO A 23 -20.60 -14.81 6.87
C PRO A 23 -20.54 -16.05 7.80
N ALA A 24 -19.34 -16.61 7.96
CA ALA A 24 -19.14 -17.97 8.46
C ALA A 24 -18.42 -18.09 9.82
N ASP A 25 -17.87 -16.99 10.37
CA ASP A 25 -17.39 -16.98 11.77
C ASP A 25 -18.58 -16.83 12.75
N THR A 26 -19.40 -17.89 12.78
CA THR A 26 -20.34 -18.12 13.88
C THR A 26 -19.57 -18.24 15.18
N ALA A 27 -20.06 -17.61 16.25
CA ALA A 27 -19.36 -17.53 17.53
C ALA A 27 -19.17 -18.93 18.15
N ARG A 28 -18.00 -19.53 17.91
CA ARG A 28 -17.66 -20.90 18.33
C ARG A 28 -17.57 -20.97 19.86
N SER A 29 -18.01 -22.08 20.46
CA SER A 29 -17.88 -22.25 21.90
C SER A 29 -16.40 -22.30 22.32
N PRO A 30 -16.05 -21.83 23.54
CA PRO A 30 -14.68 -21.96 24.06
C PRO A 30 -14.17 -23.41 24.03
N GLU A 31 -15.07 -24.38 24.21
CA GLU A 31 -14.82 -25.82 24.13
C GLU A 31 -14.37 -26.24 22.72
N ALA A 32 -15.04 -25.75 21.66
CA ALA A 32 -14.68 -26.04 20.28
C ALA A 32 -13.31 -25.43 19.90
N ILE A 33 -13.01 -24.24 20.43
CA ILE A 33 -11.70 -23.58 20.27
C ILE A 33 -10.61 -24.38 20.98
N ALA A 34 -10.85 -24.81 22.23
CA ALA A 34 -9.92 -25.63 23.00
C ALA A 34 -9.68 -27.01 22.34
N ALA A 35 -10.72 -27.65 21.82
CA ALA A 35 -10.61 -28.91 21.08
C ALA A 35 -9.80 -28.78 19.78
N ALA A 36 -9.98 -27.67 19.03
CA ALA A 36 -9.18 -27.39 17.85
C ALA A 36 -7.70 -27.14 18.21
N GLN A 37 -7.42 -26.39 19.29
CA GLN A 37 -6.06 -26.17 19.80
C GLN A 37 -5.38 -27.48 20.24
N ALA A 38 -6.09 -28.34 20.97
CA ALA A 38 -5.57 -29.63 21.41
C ALA A 38 -5.29 -30.56 20.22
N ALA A 39 -6.18 -30.62 19.22
CA ALA A 39 -5.96 -31.39 18.00
C ALA A 39 -4.77 -30.85 17.17
N PHE A 40 -4.58 -29.54 17.11
CA PHE A 40 -3.45 -28.92 16.43
C PHE A 40 -2.10 -29.25 17.09
N GLN A 41 -2.05 -29.28 18.43
CA GLN A 41 -0.84 -29.63 19.20
C GLN A 41 -0.38 -31.08 19.01
N GLN A 42 -1.24 -31.97 18.51
CA GLN A 42 -0.88 -33.36 18.21
C GLN A 42 -0.22 -33.52 16.83
N ILE A 43 -0.32 -32.51 15.94
CA ILE A 43 0.26 -32.56 14.61
C ILE A 43 1.79 -32.37 14.69
N GLN A 44 2.54 -33.29 14.11
CA GLN A 44 4.00 -33.21 14.01
C GLN A 44 4.39 -32.31 12.83
N TRP A 45 4.81 -31.07 13.10
CA TRP A 45 5.14 -30.11 12.04
C TRP A 45 6.57 -30.24 11.49
N GLY A 46 7.38 -31.19 11.98
CA GLY A 46 8.71 -31.49 11.44
C GLY A 46 9.63 -30.27 11.43
N PHE A 47 10.28 -30.01 10.29
CA PHE A 47 11.09 -28.81 10.04
C PHE A 47 10.39 -27.50 10.39
N LEU A 48 9.07 -27.38 10.20
CA LEU A 48 8.33 -26.15 10.53
C LEU A 48 8.05 -25.96 12.03
N GLN A 49 8.21 -27.00 12.85
CA GLN A 49 7.93 -27.00 14.29
C GLN A 49 8.65 -25.88 15.09
N PRO A 50 9.97 -25.62 14.95
CA PRO A 50 10.64 -24.51 15.63
C PRO A 50 10.18 -23.14 15.13
N TYR A 51 9.71 -23.03 13.90
CA TYR A 51 9.28 -21.77 13.30
C TYR A 51 7.82 -21.40 13.62
N ILE A 52 7.04 -22.25 14.30
CA ILE A 52 5.64 -21.94 14.64
C ILE A 52 5.61 -20.76 15.62
N GLY A 53 5.17 -19.62 15.11
CA GLY A 53 5.29 -18.36 15.84
C GLY A 53 6.69 -17.75 15.70
N HIS A 54 7.24 -17.65 14.49
CA HIS A 54 8.38 -16.79 14.15
C HIS A 54 7.94 -15.57 13.30
N LEU A 55 8.63 -14.44 13.51
CA LEU A 55 8.37 -13.15 12.84
C LEU A 55 9.68 -12.58 12.29
N TYR A 56 9.83 -12.62 10.98
CA TYR A 56 10.97 -12.05 10.29
C TYR A 56 10.60 -10.63 9.82
N VAL A 57 11.50 -9.68 10.04
CA VAL A 57 11.31 -8.25 9.72
C VAL A 57 12.59 -7.66 9.13
N ASN A 58 12.46 -6.80 8.11
CA ASN A 58 13.55 -5.99 7.55
C ASN A 58 13.41 -4.50 7.90
N ASP A 59 14.39 -3.68 7.50
CA ASP A 59 14.39 -2.25 7.79
C ASP A 59 13.38 -1.44 6.95
N ASP A 60 12.89 -2.01 5.84
CA ASP A 60 11.79 -1.45 5.02
C ASP A 60 10.40 -1.64 5.68
N GLY A 61 10.33 -2.43 6.76
CA GLY A 61 9.10 -2.73 7.51
C GLY A 61 8.30 -3.94 7.01
N ASP A 62 8.80 -4.65 6.00
CA ASP A 62 8.22 -5.90 5.50
C ASP A 62 8.30 -7.00 6.56
N GLN A 63 7.29 -7.88 6.59
CA GLN A 63 7.09 -8.85 7.68
C GLN A 63 6.65 -10.21 7.14
N LEU A 64 7.38 -11.28 7.50
CA LEU A 64 6.95 -12.67 7.29
C LEU A 64 6.66 -13.32 8.63
N ARG A 65 5.42 -13.81 8.81
CA ARG A 65 4.94 -14.46 10.02
C ARG A 65 4.55 -15.91 9.73
N VAL A 66 5.04 -16.85 10.54
CA VAL A 66 4.50 -18.21 10.61
C VAL A 66 3.55 -18.30 11.80
N ALA A 67 2.30 -18.72 11.58
CA ALA A 67 1.24 -18.77 12.58
C ALA A 67 0.48 -20.10 12.56
N ALA A 68 -0.11 -20.50 13.68
CA ALA A 68 -1.01 -21.63 13.76
C ALA A 68 -2.46 -21.23 13.43
N GLU A 69 -3.14 -22.05 12.64
CA GLU A 69 -4.57 -21.98 12.31
C GLU A 69 -5.22 -23.30 12.79
N PRO A 70 -5.53 -23.44 14.10
CA PRO A 70 -5.88 -24.73 14.70
C PRO A 70 -7.16 -25.36 14.13
N ASP A 71 -8.08 -24.53 13.66
CA ASP A 71 -9.34 -24.93 13.05
C ASP A 71 -9.18 -25.37 11.59
N LYS A 72 -8.37 -24.66 10.79
CA LYS A 72 -7.95 -25.11 9.45
C LYS A 72 -7.00 -26.31 9.49
N ARG A 73 -6.55 -26.73 10.69
CA ARG A 73 -5.49 -27.73 10.95
C ARG A 73 -4.24 -27.44 10.12
N ALA A 74 -3.86 -26.17 10.07
CA ALA A 74 -2.85 -25.65 9.16
C ALA A 74 -1.90 -24.69 9.86
N LEU A 75 -0.72 -24.47 9.28
CA LEU A 75 0.05 -23.25 9.49
C LEU A 75 -0.31 -22.22 8.42
N ALA A 76 -0.30 -20.94 8.77
CA ALA A 76 -0.29 -19.84 7.81
C ALA A 76 1.10 -19.21 7.80
N ILE A 77 1.73 -19.13 6.62
CA ILE A 77 2.92 -18.30 6.40
C ILE A 77 2.45 -17.04 5.68
N SER A 78 2.28 -15.95 6.43
CA SER A 78 1.79 -14.67 5.92
C SER A 78 2.93 -13.67 5.75
N LEU A 79 3.15 -13.24 4.51
CA LEU A 79 3.98 -12.09 4.15
C LEU A 79 3.13 -10.83 4.08
N TYR A 80 3.66 -9.71 4.60
CA TYR A 80 3.12 -8.36 4.43
C TYR A 80 4.24 -7.44 3.94
N SER A 81 4.01 -6.73 2.84
CA SER A 81 4.95 -5.77 2.28
C SER A 81 4.21 -4.60 1.64
N ALA A 82 4.65 -3.38 1.94
CA ALA A 82 4.17 -2.17 1.27
C ALA A 82 5.06 -1.72 0.10
N ASN A 83 6.27 -2.27 0.00
CA ASN A 83 7.37 -1.72 -0.81
C ASN A 83 8.02 -2.72 -1.79
N ARG A 84 7.79 -4.03 -1.63
CA ARG A 84 8.49 -5.09 -2.38
C ARG A 84 7.60 -5.95 -3.28
N LEU A 85 6.28 -5.87 -3.12
CA LEU A 85 5.30 -6.59 -3.93
C LEU A 85 4.62 -5.64 -4.93
N VAL A 86 4.45 -6.08 -6.17
CA VAL A 86 4.00 -5.23 -7.30
C VAL A 86 2.46 -5.20 -7.45
N HIS A 87 1.78 -6.26 -6.99
CA HIS A 87 0.35 -6.49 -7.26
C HIS A 87 -0.48 -6.87 -6.02
N ALA A 88 0.11 -6.84 -4.81
CA ALA A 88 -0.58 -7.11 -3.56
C ALA A 88 0.19 -6.50 -2.38
N ASN A 89 -0.48 -6.18 -1.27
CA ASN A 89 0.17 -5.75 -0.03
C ASN A 89 0.67 -6.93 0.86
N SER A 90 0.30 -8.15 0.48
CA SER A 90 0.49 -9.37 1.28
C SER A 90 0.36 -10.63 0.41
N VAL A 91 0.88 -11.74 0.94
CA VAL A 91 0.72 -13.10 0.37
C VAL A 91 0.54 -14.05 1.54
N ARG A 92 -0.42 -14.97 1.50
CA ARG A 92 -0.63 -15.99 2.55
C ARG A 92 -0.44 -17.38 1.96
N LEU A 93 0.39 -18.20 2.61
CA LEU A 93 0.55 -19.62 2.27
C LEU A 93 -0.15 -20.45 3.35
N LEU A 94 -1.18 -21.22 2.99
CA LEU A 94 -1.82 -22.17 3.89
C LEU A 94 -1.10 -23.52 3.77
N VAL A 95 -0.48 -23.97 4.86
CA VAL A 95 0.41 -25.13 4.90
C VAL A 95 -0.21 -26.25 5.75
N ARG A 96 -0.35 -27.45 5.18
CA ARG A 96 -0.85 -28.65 5.86
C ARG A 96 0.18 -29.78 5.79
N THR A 97 0.28 -30.61 6.82
CA THR A 97 1.10 -31.84 6.77
C THR A 97 0.53 -32.86 5.79
N THR A 98 1.38 -33.56 5.05
CA THR A 98 0.97 -34.74 4.25
C THR A 98 1.13 -36.04 5.07
N ALA A 99 0.84 -37.19 4.45
CA ALA A 99 1.16 -38.50 5.04
C ALA A 99 2.67 -38.81 5.05
N THR A 100 3.49 -38.05 4.32
CA THR A 100 4.95 -38.18 4.31
C THR A 100 5.56 -37.18 5.28
N GLN A 101 6.49 -37.63 6.13
CA GLN A 101 7.17 -36.78 7.09
C GLN A 101 7.94 -35.63 6.39
N ASP A 102 8.00 -34.47 7.04
CA ASP A 102 8.68 -33.24 6.57
C ASP A 102 8.22 -32.75 5.17
N THR A 103 7.06 -33.24 4.72
CA THR A 103 6.47 -32.95 3.42
C THR A 103 5.10 -32.33 3.61
N TYR A 104 4.89 -31.16 3.01
CA TYR A 104 3.74 -30.29 3.27
C TYR A 104 2.99 -29.98 1.99
N HIS A 105 1.67 -29.93 2.08
CA HIS A 105 0.81 -29.35 1.05
C HIS A 105 0.66 -27.86 1.30
N VAL A 106 0.92 -27.03 0.29
CA VAL A 106 0.84 -25.57 0.36
C VAL A 106 -0.14 -25.07 -0.69
N LEU A 107 -1.02 -24.16 -0.28
CA LEU A 107 -1.93 -23.40 -1.13
C LEU A 107 -1.64 -21.90 -0.94
N ILE A 108 -1.59 -21.12 -2.03
CA ILE A 108 -1.51 -19.65 -1.94
C ILE A 108 -2.91 -19.07 -1.76
N GLU A 109 -3.23 -18.57 -0.57
CA GLU A 109 -4.47 -17.84 -0.31
C GLU A 109 -4.31 -16.34 -0.68
N ASN A 110 -5.29 -15.82 -1.42
CA ASN A 110 -5.62 -14.39 -1.51
C ASN A 110 -4.61 -13.48 -2.26
N SER A 111 -4.11 -13.91 -3.43
CA SER A 111 -3.11 -13.19 -4.25
C SER A 111 -3.69 -12.15 -5.24
N GLY A 112 -4.88 -11.61 -4.95
CA GLY A 112 -5.48 -10.46 -5.64
C GLY A 112 -6.09 -10.71 -7.03
N MET A 113 -5.41 -11.48 -7.90
CA MET A 113 -5.82 -11.63 -9.31
C MET A 113 -5.43 -12.96 -9.97
N PHE A 114 -4.92 -13.92 -9.19
CA PHE A 114 -4.32 -15.17 -9.70
C PHE A 114 -4.85 -16.40 -8.96
N SER A 115 -4.57 -17.59 -9.51
CA SER A 115 -5.19 -18.88 -9.14
C SER A 115 -4.86 -19.36 -7.72
N ASP A 116 -5.69 -20.31 -7.24
CA ASP A 116 -5.46 -21.16 -6.07
C ASP A 116 -4.27 -22.11 -6.31
N ASP A 117 -3.07 -21.54 -6.47
CA ASP A 117 -1.88 -22.29 -6.83
C ASP A 117 -1.42 -23.16 -5.64
N GLU A 118 -1.32 -24.46 -5.89
CA GLU A 118 -0.96 -25.46 -4.90
C GLU A 118 0.24 -26.33 -5.28
N ALA A 119 1.00 -26.73 -4.26
CA ALA A 119 2.16 -27.59 -4.40
C ALA A 119 2.42 -28.46 -3.16
N THR A 120 2.98 -29.64 -3.40
CA THR A 120 3.65 -30.42 -2.37
C THR A 120 5.11 -29.98 -2.26
N ILE A 121 5.53 -29.53 -1.08
CA ILE A 121 6.88 -29.03 -0.81
C ILE A 121 7.58 -29.83 0.30
N ARG A 122 8.89 -29.66 0.40
CA ARG A 122 9.73 -30.04 1.54
C ARG A 122 10.75 -28.94 1.79
N PHE A 123 11.23 -28.78 3.02
CA PHE A 123 12.40 -27.95 3.32
C PHE A 123 13.66 -28.82 3.42
N ASP A 124 14.77 -28.36 2.85
CA ASP A 124 16.07 -29.06 2.99
C ASP A 124 16.87 -28.60 4.22
N GLN A 125 18.05 -29.20 4.40
CA GLN A 125 18.94 -28.93 5.55
C GLN A 125 19.45 -27.49 5.63
N SER A 126 19.40 -26.71 4.54
CA SER A 126 19.69 -25.27 4.56
C SER A 126 18.49 -24.40 4.93
N GLY A 127 17.33 -25.03 5.15
CA GLY A 127 16.05 -24.38 5.36
C GLY A 127 15.41 -23.83 4.09
N ARG A 128 15.90 -24.25 2.90
CA ARG A 128 15.36 -23.82 1.61
C ARG A 128 14.18 -24.70 1.21
N MET A 129 13.11 -24.06 0.72
CA MET A 129 11.94 -24.73 0.16
C MET A 129 12.27 -25.40 -1.18
N GLN A 130 11.87 -26.66 -1.31
CA GLN A 130 11.93 -27.47 -2.53
C GLN A 130 10.51 -27.86 -2.93
N VAL A 131 10.08 -27.51 -4.15
CA VAL A 131 8.82 -28.01 -4.72
C VAL A 131 9.05 -29.45 -5.21
N LEU A 132 8.18 -30.37 -4.81
CA LEU A 132 8.23 -31.79 -5.18
C LEU A 132 7.16 -32.15 -6.23
N ASN A 133 5.99 -31.49 -6.17
CA ASN A 133 4.90 -31.63 -7.13
C ASN A 133 4.04 -30.35 -7.11
N GLY A 134 3.34 -30.02 -8.20
CA GLY A 134 2.59 -28.77 -8.34
C GLY A 134 3.47 -27.56 -8.70
N SER A 135 2.94 -26.34 -8.52
CA SER A 135 3.62 -25.07 -8.84
C SER A 135 3.28 -23.98 -7.83
N LEU A 136 4.19 -23.02 -7.64
CA LEU A 136 4.00 -21.83 -6.81
C LEU A 136 4.58 -20.56 -7.50
N ASN A 137 4.54 -20.48 -8.83
CA ASN A 137 4.99 -19.34 -9.66
C ASN A 137 6.32 -18.70 -9.18
N ASP A 138 7.40 -19.49 -9.23
CA ASP A 138 8.75 -19.12 -8.83
C ASP A 138 8.91 -18.60 -7.38
N LEU A 139 7.97 -18.91 -6.48
CA LEU A 139 8.11 -18.64 -5.06
C LEU A 139 9.32 -19.38 -4.48
N GLN A 140 10.27 -18.62 -3.95
CA GLN A 140 11.42 -19.14 -3.21
C GLN A 140 11.34 -18.63 -1.77
N LEU A 141 11.17 -19.57 -0.86
CA LEU A 141 11.20 -19.35 0.58
C LEU A 141 12.43 -20.07 1.17
N THR A 142 13.17 -19.39 2.03
CA THR A 142 14.18 -20.00 2.91
C THR A 142 13.93 -19.53 4.33
N LEU A 143 13.84 -20.46 5.29
CA LEU A 143 13.62 -20.18 6.70
C LEU A 143 14.77 -20.74 7.53
N THR A 144 15.44 -19.91 8.32
CA THR A 144 16.44 -20.32 9.30
C THR A 144 16.18 -19.64 10.64
N GLU A 145 16.91 -20.04 11.69
CA GLU A 145 16.91 -19.35 12.98
C GLU A 145 17.49 -17.92 12.93
N SER A 146 18.18 -17.56 11.84
CA SER A 146 18.92 -16.30 11.69
C SER A 146 18.47 -15.40 10.52
N ALA A 147 17.68 -15.93 9.58
CA ALA A 147 17.11 -15.18 8.45
C ALA A 147 15.83 -15.83 7.91
N ALA A 148 15.00 -15.04 7.23
CA ALA A 148 14.09 -15.55 6.21
C ALA A 148 14.37 -14.83 4.90
N HIS A 149 14.48 -15.58 3.82
CA HIS A 149 14.59 -15.05 2.47
C HIS A 149 13.31 -15.35 1.70
N PHE A 150 12.75 -14.33 1.05
CA PHE A 150 11.57 -14.44 0.22
C PHE A 150 11.84 -13.86 -1.17
N SER A 151 11.39 -14.56 -2.20
CA SER A 151 11.32 -14.10 -3.59
C SER A 151 10.08 -14.69 -4.24
N TYR A 152 9.44 -13.94 -5.12
CA TYR A 152 8.25 -14.37 -5.85
C TYR A 152 8.14 -13.62 -7.18
N ALA A 153 7.44 -14.17 -8.18
CA ALA A 153 7.29 -13.54 -9.49
C ALA A 153 6.71 -12.10 -9.41
N ALA A 154 5.80 -11.84 -8.46
CA ALA A 154 5.22 -10.52 -8.21
C ALA A 154 6.04 -9.62 -7.26
N SER A 155 7.33 -9.90 -7.05
CA SER A 155 8.22 -9.08 -6.22
C SER A 155 9.22 -8.26 -7.04
N ILE A 156 9.60 -7.07 -6.53
CA ILE A 156 10.59 -6.17 -7.15
C ILE A 156 12.02 -6.76 -7.08
N GLY A 157 12.19 -7.86 -6.34
CA GLY A 157 13.40 -8.67 -6.24
C GLY A 157 13.39 -9.48 -4.95
N PRO A 158 14.32 -10.44 -4.78
CA PRO A 158 14.47 -11.18 -3.54
C PRO A 158 14.83 -10.23 -2.38
N PHE A 159 14.26 -10.46 -1.20
CA PHE A 159 14.60 -9.70 0.00
C PHE A 159 14.82 -10.62 1.21
N SER A 160 15.67 -10.13 2.11
CA SER A 160 16.02 -10.80 3.37
C SER A 160 15.34 -10.08 4.53
N MET A 161 14.86 -10.86 5.50
CA MET A 161 14.25 -10.39 6.73
C MET A 161 14.97 -11.08 7.92
N THR A 162 15.38 -10.30 8.91
CA THR A 162 15.97 -10.86 10.13
C THR A 162 14.86 -11.39 11.05
N PRO A 163 15.01 -12.55 11.71
CA PRO A 163 14.12 -12.93 12.77
C PRO A 163 14.25 -11.88 13.86
N LYS A 164 13.16 -11.16 14.09
CA LYS A 164 12.91 -10.71 15.45
C LYS A 164 12.38 -11.95 16.18
N PRO A 165 12.52 -12.07 17.51
CA PRO A 165 11.60 -12.94 18.21
C PRO A 165 10.18 -12.54 17.78
N LEU A 166 9.32 -13.50 17.39
CA LEU A 166 7.89 -13.21 17.38
C LEU A 166 7.54 -13.01 18.85
N ARG A 167 7.62 -11.74 19.24
CA ARG A 167 7.20 -11.24 20.51
C ARG A 167 5.73 -11.65 20.64
N ARG A 168 5.45 -12.77 21.36
CA ARG A 168 4.13 -13.38 21.61
C ARG A 168 3.14 -12.32 22.07
N ASP A 169 2.56 -11.70 21.05
CA ASP A 169 2.00 -10.36 21.03
C ASP A 169 2.56 -9.32 22.04
N VAL A 170 3.86 -9.39 22.44
CA VAL A 170 4.30 -8.83 23.74
C VAL A 170 4.01 -7.33 23.89
N TYR A 171 3.50 -6.98 25.06
CA TYR A 171 3.35 -5.61 25.49
C TYR A 171 4.66 -5.15 26.15
N THR A 172 5.18 -4.00 25.71
CA THR A 172 6.40 -3.40 26.29
C THR A 172 5.99 -2.39 27.36
N LEU A 173 6.42 -2.63 28.59
CA LEU A 173 6.12 -1.78 29.74
C LEU A 173 6.95 -0.47 29.72
N PRO A 174 6.57 0.55 30.51
CA PRO A 174 7.27 1.84 30.53
C PRO A 174 8.74 1.79 30.97
N ASP A 175 9.15 0.72 31.66
CA ASP A 175 10.53 0.43 32.06
C ASP A 175 11.37 -0.26 30.95
N GLY A 176 10.75 -0.58 29.82
CA GLY A 176 11.36 -1.31 28.70
C GLY A 176 11.28 -2.83 28.81
N SER A 177 10.77 -3.38 29.93
CA SER A 177 10.51 -4.81 30.07
C SER A 177 9.34 -5.26 29.18
N THR A 178 9.16 -6.56 29.00
CA THR A 178 8.13 -7.11 28.10
C THR A 178 7.33 -8.23 28.74
N VAL A 179 6.00 -8.11 28.74
CA VAL A 179 5.09 -9.18 29.14
C VAL A 179 4.44 -9.82 27.89
N PRO A 180 4.37 -11.16 27.79
CA PRO A 180 3.61 -11.81 26.72
C PRO A 180 2.14 -11.42 26.81
N VAL A 181 1.53 -11.07 25.68
CA VAL A 181 0.07 -11.04 25.60
C VAL A 181 -0.44 -12.47 25.73
N SER A 182 -1.44 -12.65 26.57
CA SER A 182 -2.11 -13.92 26.80
C SER A 182 -3.59 -13.68 27.08
N LEU A 183 -4.44 -14.63 26.70
CA LEU A 183 -5.86 -14.67 27.06
C LEU A 183 -6.10 -15.39 28.39
N ASP A 184 -5.04 -15.95 29.01
CA ASP A 184 -5.07 -16.49 30.37
C ASP A 184 -5.41 -15.39 31.39
N PRO A 185 -6.55 -15.48 32.13
CA PRO A 185 -6.95 -14.51 33.13
C PRO A 185 -5.92 -14.29 34.25
N GLY A 186 -5.07 -15.27 34.55
CA GLY A 186 -4.02 -15.14 35.57
C GLY A 186 -2.80 -14.33 35.10
N SER A 187 -2.65 -14.13 33.79
CA SER A 187 -1.44 -13.56 33.21
C SER A 187 -1.19 -12.09 33.57
N PRO A 188 0.08 -11.63 33.67
CA PRO A 188 0.41 -10.22 33.87
C PRO A 188 -0.22 -9.28 32.84
N TYR A 189 -0.46 -9.76 31.61
CA TYR A 189 -1.16 -8.98 30.59
C TYR A 189 -2.64 -8.75 30.91
N GLN A 190 -3.39 -9.78 31.34
CA GLN A 190 -4.79 -9.58 31.75
C GLN A 190 -4.88 -8.73 33.03
N GLN A 191 -3.87 -8.77 33.92
CA GLN A 191 -3.79 -7.86 35.07
C GLN A 191 -3.59 -6.39 34.64
N LEU A 192 -2.67 -6.10 33.71
CA LEU A 192 -2.49 -4.75 33.16
C LEU A 192 -3.74 -4.26 32.44
N ARG A 193 -4.44 -5.16 31.74
CA ARG A 193 -5.69 -4.91 31.03
C ARG A 193 -6.88 -4.63 31.96
N ALA A 194 -6.88 -5.20 33.17
CA ALA A 194 -7.91 -4.94 34.17
C ALA A 194 -7.84 -3.51 34.77
N ALA A 195 -6.82 -2.71 34.43
CA ALA A 195 -6.62 -1.36 34.96
C ALA A 195 -7.72 -0.35 34.61
N GLY A 196 -8.52 -0.58 33.56
CA GLY A 196 -9.60 0.34 33.19
C GLY A 196 -10.44 -0.10 31.98
N PRO A 197 -11.50 0.66 31.65
CA PRO A 197 -12.50 0.29 30.63
C PRO A 197 -11.96 0.15 29.20
N PHE A 198 -10.75 0.64 28.91
CA PHE A 198 -10.12 0.53 27.58
C PHE A 198 -9.01 -0.54 27.50
N GLY A 199 -8.94 -1.44 28.48
CA GLY A 199 -7.95 -2.51 28.49
C GLY A 199 -6.52 -1.95 28.53
N ILE A 200 -5.64 -2.47 27.68
CA ILE A 200 -4.24 -2.04 27.66
C ILE A 200 -4.03 -0.57 27.26
N TRP A 201 -5.01 0.09 26.63
CA TRP A 201 -4.90 1.49 26.19
C TRP A 201 -4.78 2.50 27.33
N GLU A 202 -5.24 2.14 28.54
CA GLU A 202 -5.03 2.92 29.76
C GLU A 202 -3.55 3.24 30.00
N HIS A 203 -2.66 2.32 29.63
CA HIS A 203 -1.20 2.48 29.76
C HIS A 203 -0.58 3.42 28.72
N SER A 204 -1.35 3.91 27.75
CA SER A 204 -0.92 4.93 26.78
C SER A 204 -1.54 6.31 27.00
N VAL A 205 -2.53 6.45 27.89
CA VAL A 205 -3.15 7.75 28.21
C VAL A 205 -2.08 8.76 28.66
N GLY A 206 -2.13 9.96 28.10
CA GLY A 206 -1.17 11.04 28.30
C GLY A 206 0.11 10.93 27.46
N GLN A 207 0.29 9.90 26.61
CA GLN A 207 1.47 9.74 25.76
C GLN A 207 1.25 10.28 24.35
N THR A 208 2.30 10.89 23.79
CA THR A 208 2.40 11.26 22.37
C THR A 208 3.44 10.42 21.65
N PHE A 209 3.04 9.89 20.49
CA PHE A 209 3.82 9.09 19.55
C PHE A 209 3.94 9.82 18.19
N VAL A 210 4.82 9.35 17.30
CA VAL A 210 5.10 9.91 15.97
C VAL A 210 5.27 8.82 14.91
N SER A 211 4.64 8.99 13.75
CA SER A 211 4.79 8.14 12.55
C SER A 211 5.65 8.84 11.47
N ARG A 212 5.55 8.42 10.19
CA ARG A 212 6.27 9.05 9.06
C ARG A 212 6.05 10.57 8.99
N THR A 213 4.84 11.06 9.28
CA THR A 213 4.47 12.48 9.16
C THR A 213 3.43 12.99 10.18
N ILE A 214 2.90 12.13 11.06
CA ILE A 214 1.78 12.46 11.96
C ILE A 214 2.15 12.13 13.41
N LEU A 215 1.78 13.02 14.34
CA LEU A 215 1.78 12.78 15.78
C LEU A 215 0.44 12.17 16.20
N LEU A 216 0.49 11.13 17.03
CA LEU A 216 -0.68 10.53 17.67
C LEU A 216 -0.56 10.74 19.18
N LYS A 217 -1.46 11.55 19.76
CA LYS A 217 -1.61 11.67 21.21
C LYS A 217 -2.77 10.78 21.65
N VAL A 218 -2.51 9.93 22.65
CA VAL A 218 -3.53 9.13 23.34
C VAL A 218 -3.89 9.84 24.63
N ASP A 219 -5.17 10.11 24.87
CA ASP A 219 -5.64 10.86 26.05
C ASP A 219 -7.04 10.42 26.48
N LYS A 220 -7.64 11.10 27.46
CA LYS A 220 -9.07 11.00 27.78
C LYS A 220 -9.79 12.35 27.69
N ASP A 221 -11.08 12.33 27.37
CA ASP A 221 -11.95 13.50 27.48
C ASP A 221 -12.53 13.67 28.90
N GLU A 222 -13.27 14.75 29.13
CA GLU A 222 -13.89 15.08 30.43
C GLU A 222 -14.92 14.03 30.90
N ALA A 223 -15.47 13.22 29.97
CA ALA A 223 -16.36 12.11 30.26
C ALA A 223 -15.61 10.77 30.42
N GLY A 224 -14.27 10.79 30.39
CA GLY A 224 -13.41 9.63 30.54
C GLY A 224 -13.29 8.74 29.30
N ASN A 225 -13.82 9.16 28.14
CA ASN A 225 -13.69 8.43 26.88
C ASN A 225 -12.25 8.49 26.37
N LEU A 226 -11.75 7.42 25.78
CA LEU A 226 -10.40 7.39 25.19
C LEU A 226 -10.37 8.21 23.90
N VAL A 227 -9.40 9.11 23.78
CA VAL A 227 -9.23 10.01 22.63
C VAL A 227 -7.93 9.65 21.90
N LEU A 228 -8.04 9.42 20.59
CA LEU A 228 -6.88 9.40 19.68
C LEU A 228 -6.86 10.73 18.93
N GLU A 229 -5.98 11.64 19.34
CA GLU A 229 -5.83 12.97 18.75
C GLU A 229 -4.64 12.99 17.77
N PHE A 230 -4.95 13.20 16.49
CA PHE A 230 -3.95 13.30 15.44
C PHE A 230 -3.50 14.76 15.30
N ARG A 231 -2.21 15.00 15.40
CA ARG A 231 -1.59 16.32 15.20
C ARG A 231 -0.50 16.23 14.15
N LEU A 232 -0.21 17.32 13.47
CA LEU A 232 0.91 17.41 12.54
C LEU A 232 2.12 18.02 13.25
N PRO A 233 3.36 17.71 12.83
CA PRO A 233 4.58 18.23 13.45
C PRO A 233 4.69 19.76 13.50
N ASP A 234 3.95 20.48 12.65
CA ASP A 234 3.81 21.95 12.71
C ASP A 234 2.88 22.44 13.83
N GLY A 235 1.89 21.64 14.26
CA GLY A 235 0.91 22.01 15.29
C GLY A 235 -0.54 22.02 14.82
N SER A 236 -0.78 21.92 13.51
CA SER A 236 -2.14 21.77 12.97
C SER A 236 -2.76 20.43 13.41
N ASN A 237 -4.08 20.41 13.58
CA ASN A 237 -4.84 19.26 14.08
C ASN A 237 -5.77 18.74 12.96
N PRO A 238 -5.38 17.67 12.24
CA PRO A 238 -6.25 17.06 11.22
C PRO A 238 -7.50 16.38 11.79
N GLY A 239 -7.51 15.96 13.06
CA GLY A 239 -8.71 15.42 13.70
C GLY A 239 -8.47 14.61 14.96
N ARG A 240 -9.57 14.13 15.55
CA ARG A 240 -9.56 13.21 16.69
C ARG A 240 -10.68 12.16 16.58
N GLU A 241 -10.42 10.99 17.14
CA GLU A 241 -11.40 9.93 17.34
C GLU A 241 -11.71 9.80 18.84
N VAL A 242 -12.95 9.44 19.18
CA VAL A 242 -13.39 9.31 20.59
C VAL A 242 -14.08 7.96 20.82
N PHE A 243 -13.36 7.06 21.47
CA PHE A 243 -13.84 5.73 21.82
C PHE A 243 -14.51 5.80 23.20
N ARG A 244 -15.83 5.58 23.26
CA ARG A 244 -16.55 5.53 24.53
C ARG A 244 -16.28 4.23 25.28
N ALA A 245 -16.31 4.30 26.60
CA ALA A 245 -16.20 3.11 27.45
C ALA A 245 -17.38 2.15 27.18
N PRO A 246 -17.16 0.81 27.20
CA PRO A 246 -18.24 -0.15 27.09
C PRO A 246 -19.18 -0.04 28.28
N SER A 247 -20.49 -0.25 28.06
CA SER A 247 -21.44 -0.26 29.17
C SER A 247 -21.19 -1.44 30.11
N ARG A 248 -21.12 -1.18 31.43
CA ARG A 248 -21.09 -2.24 32.45
C ARG A 248 -22.34 -3.15 32.43
N THR A 249 -23.45 -2.69 31.84
CA THR A 249 -24.69 -3.46 31.70
C THR A 249 -24.87 -4.12 30.34
N ASP A 250 -24.05 -3.76 29.35
CA ASP A 250 -24.02 -4.40 28.03
C ASP A 250 -22.57 -4.38 27.49
N PRO A 251 -21.79 -5.46 27.68
CA PRO A 251 -20.42 -5.55 27.19
C PRO A 251 -20.30 -5.65 25.66
N ARG A 252 -21.42 -5.68 24.92
CA ARG A 252 -21.43 -5.52 23.45
C ARG A 252 -21.66 -4.06 23.04
N ALA A 253 -22.16 -3.21 23.92
CA ALA A 253 -22.44 -1.79 23.65
C ALA A 253 -21.20 -0.89 23.80
N PHE A 254 -20.23 -1.05 22.90
CA PHE A 254 -19.38 0.08 22.50
C PHE A 254 -20.22 1.01 21.61
N ARG A 255 -20.29 2.31 21.94
CA ARG A 255 -21.06 3.29 21.17
C ARG A 255 -20.20 4.47 20.73
N VAL A 256 -20.47 4.96 19.52
CA VAL A 256 -19.57 5.82 18.73
C VAL A 256 -19.68 7.30 19.10
N LEU A 257 -18.55 8.03 19.06
CA LEU A 257 -18.48 9.40 18.55
C LEU A 257 -17.17 9.66 17.79
N SER A 258 -17.26 10.34 16.65
CA SER A 258 -16.15 11.08 16.05
C SER A 258 -16.71 12.34 15.38
N MET A 259 -15.97 13.45 15.49
CA MET A 259 -16.35 14.74 14.91
C MET A 259 -15.12 15.48 14.35
N PRO A 260 -15.14 15.80 13.06
CA PRO A 260 -14.97 17.16 12.57
C PRO A 260 -16.33 17.89 12.50
N ASN A 261 -16.31 19.22 12.49
CA ASN A 261 -17.50 20.08 12.66
C ASN A 261 -18.53 19.98 11.52
N ARG A 262 -19.77 19.52 11.78
CA ARG A 262 -21.02 19.99 11.14
C ARG A 262 -22.32 19.39 11.75
N PRO A 263 -23.47 20.07 11.65
CA PRO A 263 -24.78 19.56 12.10
C PRO A 263 -25.64 18.96 10.98
N ALA A 264 -26.65 18.17 11.39
CA ALA A 264 -27.86 17.76 10.63
C ALA A 264 -27.68 17.13 9.22
N GLY A 265 -27.85 15.79 9.14
CA GLY A 265 -27.86 15.03 7.87
C GLY A 265 -27.26 13.63 7.99
N SER A 266 -27.54 12.90 9.07
CA SER A 266 -26.82 11.68 9.44
C SER A 266 -27.18 10.46 8.58
N PHE A 267 -26.17 9.87 7.92
CA PHE A 267 -26.21 8.51 7.37
C PHE A 267 -25.54 7.50 8.30
N GLU A 268 -25.82 6.21 8.07
CA GLU A 268 -25.54 5.12 9.02
C GLU A 268 -24.20 4.38 8.76
N SER A 269 -23.83 3.48 9.68
CA SER A 269 -22.60 2.65 9.68
C SER A 269 -21.26 3.37 9.95
N ARG A 270 -21.17 3.99 11.13
CA ARG A 270 -19.89 4.17 11.84
C ARG A 270 -19.77 3.09 12.90
N GLN A 271 -18.63 2.40 12.99
CA GLN A 271 -18.40 1.38 14.01
C GLN A 271 -17.01 1.53 14.65
N LEU A 272 -17.00 1.89 15.94
CA LEU A 272 -15.80 1.88 16.79
C LEU A 272 -15.92 0.69 17.75
N THR A 273 -14.99 -0.27 17.69
CA THR A 273 -14.96 -1.41 18.62
C THR A 273 -13.60 -1.54 19.31
N LEU A 274 -13.61 -1.96 20.58
CA LEU A 274 -12.44 -2.58 21.22
C LEU A 274 -12.66 -4.09 21.17
N SER A 275 -11.70 -4.80 20.58
CA SER A 275 -11.74 -6.25 20.42
C SER A 275 -11.26 -7.00 21.68
N ALA A 276 -11.45 -8.32 21.72
CA ALA A 276 -11.06 -9.14 22.86
C ALA A 276 -9.53 -9.21 23.09
N ASP A 277 -8.72 -8.88 22.08
CA ASP A 277 -7.25 -8.71 22.14
C ASP A 277 -6.82 -7.23 22.04
N ASP A 278 -7.68 -6.33 22.52
CA ASP A 278 -7.46 -4.89 22.70
C ASP A 278 -7.07 -4.08 21.46
N ARG A 279 -7.36 -4.58 20.25
CA ARG A 279 -7.32 -3.74 19.04
C ARG A 279 -8.52 -2.81 19.03
N LEU A 280 -8.28 -1.53 18.76
CA LEU A 280 -9.34 -0.59 18.40
C LEU A 280 -9.58 -0.69 16.91
N THR A 281 -10.82 -0.85 16.49
CA THR A 281 -11.20 -0.88 15.07
C THR A 281 -12.14 0.28 14.79
N HIS A 282 -11.86 1.07 13.75
CA HIS A 282 -12.69 2.15 13.26
C HIS A 282 -13.14 1.85 11.83
N ARG A 283 -14.40 1.47 11.65
CA ARG A 283 -15.06 1.37 10.35
C ARG A 283 -15.93 2.59 10.09
N TYR A 284 -15.90 3.08 8.87
CA TYR A 284 -16.66 4.21 8.39
C TYR A 284 -17.10 4.02 6.94
N THR A 285 -18.30 4.48 6.63
CA THR A 285 -18.89 4.57 5.30
C THR A 285 -19.45 5.98 5.15
N GLY A 286 -18.95 6.80 4.20
CA GLY A 286 -19.47 8.16 4.02
C GLY A 286 -18.58 9.12 3.23
N THR A 287 -19.04 10.36 3.03
CA THR A 287 -18.51 11.28 2.01
C THR A 287 -17.46 12.29 2.46
N GLU A 288 -17.06 12.33 3.73
CA GLU A 288 -15.95 13.15 4.25
C GLU A 288 -15.32 12.46 5.49
N ASN A 289 -14.01 12.51 5.69
CA ASN A 289 -13.34 12.04 6.92
C ASN A 289 -12.16 12.95 7.38
N ILE A 290 -11.50 12.63 8.51
CA ILE A 290 -10.36 13.41 9.05
C ILE A 290 -9.10 13.41 8.15
N PHE A 291 -9.08 12.55 7.14
CA PHE A 291 -8.03 12.46 6.12
C PHE A 291 -8.49 12.99 4.74
N THR A 292 -9.67 13.62 4.68
CA THR A 292 -10.32 14.16 3.46
C THR A 292 -10.59 13.14 2.34
N TYR A 293 -10.82 11.87 2.70
CA TYR A 293 -11.33 10.85 1.77
C TYR A 293 -12.86 10.80 1.76
N ASN A 294 -13.39 10.39 0.60
CA ASN A 294 -14.78 10.01 0.40
C ASN A 294 -14.80 8.48 0.25
N GLY A 295 -15.83 7.78 0.75
CA GLY A 295 -15.99 6.33 0.57
C GLY A 295 -15.89 5.51 1.85
N ASP A 296 -15.54 4.23 1.71
CA ASP A 296 -15.41 3.28 2.82
C ASP A 296 -13.98 3.32 3.37
N TYR A 297 -13.82 3.29 4.71
CA TYR A 297 -12.54 2.96 5.33
C TYR A 297 -12.66 2.12 6.61
N LEU A 298 -11.59 1.39 6.90
CA LEU A 298 -11.42 0.50 8.03
C LEU A 298 -10.00 0.62 8.57
N ASP A 299 -9.84 1.30 9.71
CA ASP A 299 -8.59 1.37 10.46
C ASP A 299 -8.60 0.39 11.65
N THR A 300 -7.46 -0.24 11.92
CA THR A 300 -7.25 -1.16 13.04
C THR A 300 -5.98 -0.79 13.79
N TYR A 301 -6.12 -0.30 15.01
CA TYR A 301 -5.02 0.10 15.89
C TYR A 301 -4.66 -1.01 16.89
N VAL A 302 -3.38 -1.34 16.97
CA VAL A 302 -2.82 -2.35 17.88
C VAL A 302 -1.76 -1.70 18.76
N ASN A 303 -2.01 -1.67 20.07
CA ASN A 303 -1.11 -1.06 21.06
C ASN A 303 -0.09 -2.08 21.59
N ARG A 304 1.20 -1.71 21.58
CA ARG A 304 2.34 -2.51 22.08
C ARG A 304 3.10 -1.83 23.22
N GLY A 305 2.58 -0.71 23.73
CA GLY A 305 3.13 0.11 24.81
C GLY A 305 4.26 1.02 24.34
N ASN A 306 5.31 0.44 23.78
CA ASN A 306 6.39 1.20 23.14
C ASN A 306 6.12 1.55 21.67
N SER A 307 4.92 1.26 21.15
CA SER A 307 4.49 1.59 19.79
C SER A 307 2.98 1.35 19.61
N ILE A 308 2.37 2.05 18.65
CA ILE A 308 1.00 1.79 18.18
C ILE A 308 1.07 1.55 16.68
N ARG A 309 0.51 0.43 16.20
CA ARG A 309 0.39 0.12 14.77
C ARG A 309 -1.03 0.37 14.32
N MET A 310 -1.22 1.18 13.28
CA MET A 310 -2.49 1.45 12.60
C MET A 310 -2.43 0.79 11.21
N MET A 311 -3.26 -0.21 10.98
CA MET A 311 -3.41 -0.87 9.67
C MET A 311 -4.74 -0.42 9.09
N GLY A 312 -4.73 0.15 7.88
CA GLY A 312 -5.90 0.74 7.27
C GLY A 312 -6.21 0.19 5.89
N ARG A 313 -7.48 0.25 5.52
CA ARG A 313 -8.04 -0.10 4.21
C ARG A 313 -9.07 0.96 3.81
N SER A 314 -9.07 1.43 2.57
CA SER A 314 -10.07 2.38 2.04
C SER A 314 -10.40 2.08 0.59
N GLN A 315 -11.54 2.59 0.14
CA GLN A 315 -11.98 2.56 -1.26
C GLN A 315 -12.68 3.89 -1.55
N ASP A 316 -12.14 4.66 -2.49
CA ASP A 316 -12.81 5.87 -3.00
C ASP A 316 -14.03 5.45 -3.84
N PRO A 317 -15.06 6.30 -4.03
CA PRO A 317 -16.34 5.88 -4.61
C PRO A 317 -16.24 5.45 -6.09
N ASP A 318 -15.15 5.82 -6.75
CA ASP A 318 -14.85 5.54 -8.15
C ASP A 318 -13.75 4.46 -8.32
N ASP A 319 -13.21 3.89 -7.23
CA ASP A 319 -12.17 2.85 -7.25
C ASP A 319 -12.78 1.43 -7.19
N ASP A 320 -12.44 0.55 -8.14
CA ASP A 320 -12.84 -0.88 -8.12
C ASP A 320 -12.10 -1.70 -7.03
N GLU A 321 -10.93 -1.24 -6.58
CA GLU A 321 -10.08 -1.92 -5.60
C GLU A 321 -9.89 -1.11 -4.31
N TYR A 322 -9.47 -1.76 -3.23
CA TYR A 322 -9.21 -1.09 -1.96
C TYR A 322 -7.73 -0.75 -1.78
N SER A 323 -7.43 0.53 -1.63
CA SER A 323 -6.16 1.00 -1.07
C SER A 323 -5.94 0.47 0.35
N THR A 324 -4.68 0.23 0.72
CA THR A 324 -4.30 -0.23 2.06
C THR A 324 -2.98 0.37 2.53
N TRP A 325 -2.86 0.66 3.82
CA TRP A 325 -1.67 1.30 4.41
C TRP A 325 -1.39 0.77 5.82
N ASN A 326 -0.17 1.04 6.29
CA ASN A 326 0.32 0.58 7.58
C ASN A 326 1.19 1.67 8.23
N ASN A 327 0.61 2.41 9.18
CA ASN A 327 1.30 3.43 9.96
C ASN A 327 1.83 2.83 11.28
N ILE A 328 3.11 3.04 11.57
CA ILE A 328 3.69 2.71 12.88
C ILE A 328 4.00 4.02 13.60
N TYR A 329 3.39 4.21 14.76
CA TYR A 329 3.62 5.32 15.67
C TYR A 329 4.58 4.88 16.77
N LEU A 330 5.69 5.61 16.92
CA LEU A 330 6.77 5.33 17.87
C LEU A 330 6.88 6.47 18.91
N PRO A 331 7.43 6.22 20.12
CA PRO A 331 7.69 7.27 21.11
C PRO A 331 8.49 8.42 20.51
N VAL A 332 8.07 9.65 20.80
CA VAL A 332 8.71 10.86 20.27
C VAL A 332 10.14 11.00 20.80
N THR A 333 11.07 11.20 19.88
CA THR A 333 12.46 11.63 20.13
C THR A 333 12.77 12.81 19.22
N ARG A 334 13.89 13.52 19.45
CA ARG A 334 14.32 14.65 18.60
C ARG A 334 14.49 14.24 17.14
N GLU A 335 15.14 13.10 16.93
CA GLU A 335 15.48 12.54 15.62
C GLU A 335 14.22 12.14 14.86
N ARG A 336 13.28 11.47 15.55
CA ARG A 336 12.00 11.04 14.95
C ARG A 336 11.09 12.22 14.61
N LEU A 337 11.05 13.27 15.45
CA LEU A 337 10.26 14.46 15.15
C LEU A 337 10.84 15.26 13.98
N ALA A 338 12.16 15.43 13.93
CA ALA A 338 12.84 16.07 12.81
C ALA A 338 12.64 15.30 11.49
N ALA A 339 12.76 13.96 11.53
CA ALA A 339 12.47 13.11 10.37
C ALA A 339 11.00 13.22 9.93
N ALA A 340 10.05 13.29 10.86
CA ALA A 340 8.63 13.45 10.54
C ALA A 340 8.30 14.81 9.90
N MET A 341 9.05 15.86 10.24
CA MET A 341 8.98 17.16 9.57
C MET A 341 9.57 17.11 8.16
N GLU A 342 10.78 16.56 7.99
CA GLU A 342 11.42 16.45 6.67
C GLU A 342 10.60 15.58 5.70
N ASN A 343 9.99 14.50 6.19
CA ASN A 343 9.07 13.68 5.40
C ASN A 343 7.78 14.44 5.04
N ARG A 344 7.22 15.24 5.95
CA ARG A 344 6.03 16.07 5.67
C ARG A 344 6.31 17.11 4.59
N GLU A 345 7.53 17.67 4.56
CA GLU A 345 7.98 18.59 3.52
C GLU A 345 8.13 17.88 2.16
N LYS A 346 8.72 16.68 2.12
CA LYS A 346 8.77 15.85 0.90
C LYS A 346 7.37 15.51 0.40
N ASP A 347 6.50 15.01 1.28
CA ASP A 347 5.11 14.67 0.97
C ASP A 347 4.28 15.90 0.53
N GLN A 348 4.70 17.12 0.86
CA GLN A 348 4.12 18.37 0.33
C GLN A 348 4.66 18.71 -1.06
N VAL A 349 5.98 18.71 -1.25
CA VAL A 349 6.65 18.96 -2.54
C VAL A 349 6.22 17.96 -3.61
N GLU A 350 6.08 16.69 -3.25
CA GLU A 350 5.60 15.63 -4.15
C GLU A 350 4.13 15.84 -4.52
N ARG A 351 3.28 16.29 -3.59
CA ARG A 351 1.88 16.65 -3.88
C ARG A 351 1.74 17.93 -4.71
N GLU A 352 2.58 18.94 -4.51
CA GLU A 352 2.64 20.10 -5.41
C GLU A 352 3.07 19.67 -6.82
N ARG A 353 4.18 18.94 -6.94
CA ARG A 353 4.67 18.42 -8.22
C ARG A 353 3.63 17.54 -8.93
N ALA A 354 2.89 16.69 -8.19
CA ALA A 354 1.84 15.86 -8.75
C ALA A 354 0.64 16.68 -9.25
N ARG A 355 0.21 17.71 -8.49
CA ARG A 355 -0.84 18.65 -8.92
C ARG A 355 -0.43 19.45 -10.14
N GLU A 356 0.78 19.99 -10.15
CA GLU A 356 1.35 20.76 -11.26
C GLU A 356 1.53 19.88 -12.52
N TYR A 357 1.97 18.62 -12.36
CA TYR A 357 2.05 17.65 -13.46
C TYR A 357 0.66 17.22 -13.98
N ALA A 358 -0.33 17.06 -13.10
CA ALA A 358 -1.71 16.78 -13.51
C ALA A 358 -2.34 17.96 -14.27
N GLN A 359 -2.10 19.20 -13.82
CA GLN A 359 -2.49 20.41 -14.55
C GLN A 359 -1.82 20.48 -15.93
N ARG A 360 -0.51 20.19 -16.02
CA ARG A 360 0.19 20.08 -17.30
C ARG A 360 -0.45 19.04 -18.22
N ARG A 361 -0.69 17.82 -17.72
CA ARG A 361 -1.33 16.74 -18.50
C ARG A 361 -2.75 17.08 -18.94
N ALA A 362 -3.50 17.85 -18.15
CA ALA A 362 -4.81 18.36 -18.55
C ALA A 362 -4.71 19.43 -19.64
N ALA A 363 -3.74 20.35 -19.53
CA ALA A 363 -3.48 21.39 -20.53
C ALA A 363 -2.97 20.80 -21.86
N GLU A 364 -2.09 19.79 -21.81
CA GLU A 364 -1.62 19.03 -22.99
C GLU A 364 -2.81 18.38 -23.71
N ARG A 365 -3.66 17.61 -23.02
CA ARG A 365 -4.88 17.02 -23.61
C ARG A 365 -5.84 18.07 -24.19
N ALA A 366 -6.00 19.21 -23.52
CA ALA A 366 -6.85 20.30 -24.01
C ALA A 366 -6.28 20.92 -25.30
N ALA A 367 -4.97 21.13 -25.37
CA ALA A 367 -4.27 21.62 -26.55
C ALA A 367 -4.29 20.59 -27.70
N GLU A 368 -4.10 19.31 -27.42
CA GLU A 368 -4.22 18.21 -28.39
C GLU A 368 -5.64 18.11 -28.96
N SER A 369 -6.67 18.17 -28.10
CA SER A 369 -8.08 18.18 -28.50
C SER A 369 -8.40 19.40 -29.37
N GLN A 370 -7.96 20.60 -28.96
CA GLN A 370 -8.19 21.84 -29.71
C GLN A 370 -7.41 21.88 -31.04
N ALA A 371 -6.18 21.36 -31.08
CA ALA A 371 -5.42 21.21 -32.32
C ALA A 371 -6.06 20.19 -33.28
N THR A 372 -6.59 19.09 -32.74
CA THR A 372 -7.34 18.08 -33.52
C THR A 372 -8.63 18.68 -34.09
N MET A 373 -9.40 19.41 -33.28
CA MET A 373 -10.61 20.10 -33.72
C MET A 373 -10.32 21.16 -34.80
N ASN A 374 -9.24 21.93 -34.64
CA ASN A 374 -8.80 22.89 -35.65
C ASN A 374 -8.28 22.21 -36.93
N ALA A 375 -7.62 21.05 -36.84
CA ALA A 375 -7.17 20.29 -38.02
C ALA A 375 -8.36 19.71 -38.81
N ILE A 376 -9.42 19.28 -38.12
CA ILE A 376 -10.70 18.85 -38.71
C ILE A 376 -11.42 20.04 -39.38
N MET A 377 -11.48 21.20 -38.72
CA MET A 377 -12.20 22.39 -39.20
C MET A 377 -11.51 23.12 -40.36
N SER A 378 -10.18 23.25 -40.33
CA SER A 378 -9.45 24.21 -41.17
C SER A 378 -8.77 23.61 -42.41
N GLY A 379 -8.76 22.28 -42.53
CA GLY A 379 -8.02 21.57 -43.56
C GLY A 379 -6.51 21.44 -43.26
N LEU A 380 -5.92 20.35 -43.74
CA LEU A 380 -4.58 19.88 -43.35
C LEU A 380 -3.43 20.90 -43.48
N ALA A 381 -3.52 21.87 -44.41
CA ALA A 381 -2.44 22.82 -44.69
C ALA A 381 -2.24 23.90 -43.60
N SER A 382 -3.31 24.39 -42.97
CA SER A 382 -3.23 25.51 -42.01
C SER A 382 -2.91 25.06 -40.58
N GLY A 383 -3.37 23.86 -40.18
CA GLY A 383 -3.18 23.34 -38.82
C GLY A 383 -1.71 23.18 -38.43
N PHE A 384 -0.82 22.90 -39.39
CA PHE A 384 0.59 22.62 -39.13
C PHE A 384 1.37 23.84 -38.59
N GLN A 385 1.08 25.05 -39.10
CA GLN A 385 1.69 26.28 -38.59
C GLN A 385 1.17 26.61 -37.17
N GLN A 386 -0.12 26.40 -36.92
CA GLN A 386 -0.73 26.66 -35.62
C GLN A 386 -0.22 25.68 -34.54
N ALA A 387 -0.09 24.39 -34.87
CA ALA A 387 0.50 23.38 -33.99
C ALA A 387 1.95 23.71 -33.58
N ASN A 388 2.77 24.21 -34.52
CA ASN A 388 4.15 24.61 -34.23
C ASN A 388 4.22 25.80 -33.24
N GLN A 389 3.32 26.77 -33.34
CA GLN A 389 3.21 27.88 -32.39
C GLN A 389 2.78 27.39 -30.99
N THR A 390 1.80 26.48 -30.91
CA THR A 390 1.36 25.86 -29.65
C THR A 390 2.50 25.10 -28.97
N ASN A 391 3.27 24.31 -29.74
CA ASN A 391 4.41 23.55 -29.21
C ASN A 391 5.51 24.46 -28.64
N MET A 392 5.85 25.56 -29.31
CA MET A 392 6.81 26.54 -28.77
C MET A 392 6.31 27.19 -27.46
N ARG A 393 5.01 27.46 -27.36
CA ARG A 393 4.41 28.02 -26.14
C ARG A 393 4.44 27.04 -24.96
N MET A 394 4.16 25.75 -25.21
CA MET A 394 4.27 24.71 -24.18
C MET A 394 5.74 24.48 -23.75
N ALA A 395 6.69 24.54 -24.69
CA ALA A 395 8.12 24.45 -24.37
C ALA A 395 8.60 25.59 -23.44
N GLN A 396 8.16 26.82 -23.68
CA GLN A 396 8.46 27.95 -22.78
C GLN A 396 7.83 27.76 -21.38
N GLN A 397 6.56 27.37 -21.31
CA GLN A 397 5.88 27.09 -20.04
C GLN A 397 6.59 25.99 -19.23
N SER A 398 7.12 24.95 -19.88
CA SER A 398 7.89 23.89 -19.22
C SER A 398 9.21 24.39 -18.61
N GLN A 399 9.87 25.39 -19.22
CA GLN A 399 11.11 25.98 -18.68
C GLN A 399 10.86 26.94 -17.52
N ASP A 400 9.78 27.72 -17.57
CA ASP A 400 9.36 28.57 -16.44
C ASP A 400 8.92 27.72 -15.24
N PHE A 401 8.26 26.60 -15.51
CA PHE A 401 7.88 25.62 -14.50
C PHE A 401 9.09 25.03 -13.76
N GLU A 402 10.09 24.51 -14.49
CA GLU A 402 11.30 23.95 -13.88
C GLU A 402 12.08 25.01 -13.07
N ARG A 403 12.11 26.27 -13.52
CA ARG A 403 12.73 27.37 -12.77
C ARG A 403 12.02 27.64 -11.43
N ASN A 404 10.69 27.70 -11.44
CA ASN A 404 9.89 27.93 -10.23
C ASN A 404 10.03 26.76 -9.22
N LEU A 405 9.94 25.51 -9.68
CA LEU A 405 10.12 24.33 -8.84
C LEU A 405 11.52 24.29 -8.19
N ASN A 406 12.57 24.60 -8.95
CA ASN A 406 13.94 24.69 -8.41
C ASN A 406 14.11 25.86 -7.42
N GLN A 407 13.37 26.96 -7.58
CA GLN A 407 13.37 28.07 -6.63
C GLN A 407 12.69 27.67 -5.31
N LYS A 408 11.52 27.02 -5.35
CA LYS A 408 10.86 26.45 -4.15
C LYS A 408 11.79 25.52 -3.37
N LEU A 409 12.44 24.58 -4.07
CA LEU A 409 13.36 23.62 -3.46
C LEU A 409 14.55 24.29 -2.73
N ARG A 410 15.10 25.38 -3.28
CA ARG A 410 16.17 26.15 -2.62
C ARG A 410 15.68 26.88 -1.36
N GLN A 411 14.46 27.43 -1.38
CA GLN A 411 13.87 28.08 -0.20
C GLN A 411 13.63 27.09 0.95
N ILE A 412 13.14 25.88 0.64
CA ILE A 412 12.98 24.80 1.63
C ILE A 412 14.34 24.42 2.24
N GLY A 413 15.36 24.24 1.41
CA GLY A 413 16.72 23.93 1.86
C GLY A 413 17.31 24.99 2.80
N GLN A 414 17.02 26.27 2.58
CA GLN A 414 17.45 27.37 3.46
C GLN A 414 16.71 27.39 4.80
N GLN A 415 15.42 27.05 4.83
CA GLN A 415 14.62 27.06 6.07
C GLN A 415 14.90 25.86 6.99
N LYS A 416 15.48 24.77 6.45
CA LYS A 416 15.69 23.51 7.20
C LYS A 416 16.40 23.71 8.55
N GLN A 417 17.49 24.47 8.58
CA GLN A 417 18.31 24.61 9.80
C GLN A 417 17.60 25.40 10.93
N GLN A 418 16.62 26.25 10.60
CA GLN A 418 15.76 26.87 11.61
C GLN A 418 14.75 25.85 12.14
N ARG A 419 14.06 25.14 11.23
CA ARG A 419 13.06 24.11 11.57
C ARG A 419 13.66 22.97 12.41
N GLU A 420 14.90 22.57 12.17
CA GLU A 420 15.63 21.57 12.99
C GLU A 420 15.78 21.99 14.46
N ARG A 421 15.90 23.29 14.76
CA ARG A 421 15.94 23.82 16.14
C ARG A 421 14.55 23.80 16.78
N GLU A 422 13.55 24.28 16.05
CA GLU A 422 12.15 24.27 16.47
C GLU A 422 11.65 22.82 16.74
N ALA A 423 12.10 21.85 15.94
CA ALA A 423 11.88 20.43 16.15
C ALA A 423 12.50 19.93 17.47
N ALA A 424 13.76 20.30 17.76
CA ALA A 424 14.43 19.88 19.00
C ALA A 424 13.70 20.42 20.25
N GLU A 425 13.37 21.71 20.27
CA GLU A 425 12.63 22.33 21.38
C GLU A 425 11.20 21.76 21.54
N ARG A 426 10.57 21.35 20.44
CA ARG A 426 9.23 20.74 20.46
C ARG A 426 9.29 19.28 20.91
N ALA A 427 10.31 18.53 20.49
CA ALA A 427 10.55 17.18 20.96
C ALA A 427 10.82 17.20 22.47
N ASP A 428 11.65 18.12 22.97
CA ASP A 428 11.94 18.25 24.41
C ASP A 428 10.67 18.53 25.23
N ARG A 429 9.81 19.44 24.75
CA ARG A 429 8.50 19.70 25.37
C ARG A 429 7.59 18.46 25.40
N ILE A 430 7.56 17.68 24.32
CA ILE A 430 6.75 16.44 24.25
C ILE A 430 7.35 15.33 25.12
N MET A 431 8.68 15.17 25.14
CA MET A 431 9.36 14.19 25.99
C MET A 431 9.16 14.51 27.48
N ALA A 432 9.23 15.80 27.87
CA ALA A 432 8.92 16.24 29.22
C ALA A 432 7.46 15.97 29.62
N ALA A 433 6.50 16.22 28.72
CA ALA A 433 5.09 15.89 28.95
C ALA A 433 4.85 14.38 29.08
N ASN A 434 5.44 13.57 28.20
CA ASN A 434 5.38 12.10 28.27
C ASN A 434 5.98 11.57 29.60
N ALA A 435 7.08 12.15 30.07
CA ALA A 435 7.72 11.80 31.33
C ALA A 435 6.87 12.19 32.55
N ALA A 436 6.28 13.39 32.56
CA ALA A 436 5.36 13.81 33.62
C ALA A 436 4.11 12.91 33.67
N ALA A 437 3.55 12.54 32.52
CA ALA A 437 2.45 11.59 32.44
C ALA A 437 2.83 10.19 32.94
N ALA A 438 4.08 9.75 32.75
CA ALA A 438 4.56 8.48 33.31
C ALA A 438 4.72 8.55 34.84
N GLN A 439 5.25 9.65 35.37
CA GLN A 439 5.37 9.88 36.82
C GLN A 439 3.99 9.92 37.52
N ALA A 440 3.01 10.59 36.91
CA ALA A 440 1.63 10.62 37.43
C ALA A 440 0.99 9.22 37.54
N ARG A 441 1.27 8.33 36.58
CA ARG A 441 0.80 6.92 36.61
C ARG A 441 1.52 6.08 37.67
N ALA A 442 2.83 6.28 37.85
CA ALA A 442 3.55 5.65 38.95
C ALA A 442 3.01 6.08 40.33
N ALA A 443 2.66 7.36 40.49
CA ALA A 443 2.11 7.91 41.74
C ALA A 443 0.63 7.51 42.02
N SER A 444 -0.10 7.02 41.01
CA SER A 444 -1.51 6.58 41.13
C SER A 444 -1.67 5.05 41.12
N SER A 445 -0.57 4.30 41.02
CA SER A 445 -0.56 2.83 41.12
C SER A 445 -0.52 2.41 42.60
N PRO A 446 -1.52 1.66 43.12
CA PRO A 446 -1.59 1.32 44.54
C PRO A 446 -0.61 0.18 44.90
N THR A 447 0.59 0.55 45.35
CA THR A 447 1.64 -0.40 45.76
C THR A 447 2.18 -0.07 47.15
N SER A 448 2.35 -1.09 47.99
CA SER A 448 2.84 -0.97 49.37
C SER A 448 4.29 -0.47 49.47
N PRO A 449 4.68 0.22 50.55
CA PRO A 449 6.01 0.82 50.67
C PRO A 449 7.12 -0.19 50.96
N ALA A 450 8.21 -0.10 50.20
CA ALA A 450 9.51 -0.71 50.51
C ALA A 450 10.62 0.33 50.29
N SER A 451 11.52 0.48 51.26
CA SER A 451 12.43 1.63 51.37
C SER A 451 13.81 1.35 50.79
N SER A 452 14.38 2.30 50.05
CA SER A 452 15.83 2.59 50.06
C SER A 452 16.14 3.92 49.37
N ALA A 453 17.21 4.61 49.79
CA ALA A 453 17.68 5.86 49.20
C ALA A 453 19.22 5.87 49.13
N PRO A 454 19.84 6.29 48.01
CA PRO A 454 21.29 6.38 47.89
C PRO A 454 21.82 7.78 48.26
N GLN A 455 22.76 7.84 49.21
CA GLN A 455 23.52 9.07 49.49
C GLN A 455 24.58 9.33 48.42
N ARG A 456 24.90 10.61 48.19
CA ARG A 456 26.07 11.04 47.39
C ARG A 456 27.28 11.21 48.30
N THR A 457 28.43 10.71 47.87
CA THR A 457 29.74 11.15 48.37
C THR A 457 30.48 11.88 47.24
N ALA A 458 31.08 13.02 47.56
CA ALA A 458 31.92 13.79 46.64
C ALA A 458 33.36 13.79 47.18
N ALA A 459 34.33 13.60 46.29
CA ALA A 459 35.76 13.70 46.60
C ALA A 459 36.36 14.90 45.85
N ALA A 460 37.27 15.62 46.50
CA ALA A 460 37.95 16.78 45.93
C ALA A 460 39.34 16.40 45.38
N THR A 461 39.82 17.19 44.41
CA THR A 461 41.12 17.04 43.76
C THR A 461 41.72 18.45 43.56
N PRO A 462 43.04 18.67 43.75
CA PRO A 462 43.56 20.01 44.02
C PRO A 462 43.72 20.91 42.78
N ALA A 463 43.86 22.22 43.03
CA ALA A 463 43.88 23.26 42.00
C ALA A 463 45.24 23.35 41.27
N ALA A 464 45.19 23.39 39.93
CA ALA A 464 46.29 23.78 39.05
C ALA A 464 46.23 25.30 38.73
N SER A 465 47.30 25.86 38.16
CA SER A 465 47.41 27.32 37.94
C SER A 465 46.35 27.83 36.93
N PRO A 466 45.62 28.94 37.22
CA PRO A 466 44.59 29.45 36.31
C PRO A 466 45.09 30.00 34.97
N GLN A 467 46.40 30.24 34.82
CA GLN A 467 46.98 30.85 33.62
C GLN A 467 47.42 29.82 32.57
N GLU A 468 47.98 28.68 33.00
CA GLU A 468 48.40 27.60 32.07
C GLU A 468 47.19 26.87 31.49
N ALA A 469 46.16 26.62 32.32
CA ALA A 469 44.90 26.04 31.87
C ALA A 469 44.24 26.87 30.75
N ARG A 470 44.25 28.20 30.86
CA ARG A 470 43.72 29.10 29.81
C ARG A 470 44.51 29.04 28.51
N ARG A 471 45.84 29.01 28.57
CA ARG A 471 46.70 28.90 27.37
C ARG A 471 46.50 27.57 26.64
N LEU A 472 46.42 26.46 27.37
CA LEU A 472 46.12 25.14 26.80
C LEU A 472 44.72 25.09 26.18
N GLN A 473 43.71 25.63 26.85
CA GLN A 473 42.33 25.68 26.35
C GLN A 473 42.17 26.56 25.10
N GLU A 474 42.90 27.68 25.01
CA GLU A 474 42.88 28.53 23.81
C GLU A 474 43.60 27.88 22.62
N ALA A 475 44.72 27.19 22.86
CA ALA A 475 45.41 26.40 21.84
C ALA A 475 44.52 25.25 21.31
N GLN A 476 43.86 24.52 22.22
CA GLN A 476 42.91 23.46 21.86
C GLN A 476 41.72 24.01 21.05
N ARG A 477 41.15 25.15 21.43
CA ARG A 477 40.09 25.80 20.64
C ARG A 477 40.53 26.10 19.21
N LYS A 478 41.71 26.69 19.01
CA LYS A 478 42.22 27.02 17.67
C LYS A 478 42.48 25.77 16.82
N GLN A 479 42.96 24.69 17.44
CA GLN A 479 43.20 23.42 16.75
C GLN A 479 41.89 22.68 16.39
N GLU A 480 40.89 22.71 17.27
CA GLU A 480 39.56 22.14 17.02
C GLU A 480 38.78 22.95 15.96
N GLU A 481 38.90 24.27 15.97
CA GLU A 481 38.31 25.19 15.00
C GLU A 481 38.93 25.00 13.60
N GLN A 482 40.25 24.83 13.50
CA GLN A 482 40.92 24.43 12.26
C GLN A 482 40.43 23.07 11.76
N ARG A 483 40.33 22.06 12.62
CA ARG A 483 39.85 20.72 12.23
C ARG A 483 38.41 20.78 11.70
N LYS A 484 37.51 21.52 12.35
CA LYS A 484 36.13 21.73 11.87
C LYS A 484 36.08 22.48 10.54
N ALA A 485 36.95 23.45 10.32
CA ALA A 485 37.03 24.19 9.05
C ALA A 485 37.61 23.33 7.90
N GLU A 486 38.41 22.32 8.19
CA GLU A 486 38.88 21.33 7.21
C GLU A 486 37.82 20.25 6.92
N GLU A 487 37.22 19.69 7.97
CA GLU A 487 36.12 18.72 7.91
C GLU A 487 34.91 19.27 7.12
N ALA A 488 34.54 20.53 7.34
CA ALA A 488 33.49 21.21 6.57
C ALA A 488 33.81 21.33 5.07
N ARG A 489 35.07 21.64 4.71
CA ARG A 489 35.50 21.73 3.30
C ARG A 489 35.52 20.36 2.62
N ALA A 490 35.95 19.32 3.33
CA ALA A 490 35.88 17.94 2.84
C ALA A 490 34.42 17.48 2.65
N ALA A 491 33.53 17.79 3.59
CA ALA A 491 32.10 17.48 3.49
C ALA A 491 31.42 18.20 2.32
N GLU A 492 31.76 19.46 2.04
CA GLU A 492 31.21 20.21 0.90
C GLU A 492 31.71 19.67 -0.45
N GLN A 493 33.00 19.33 -0.57
CA GLN A 493 33.52 18.65 -1.76
C GLN A 493 32.85 17.30 -1.98
N ALA A 494 32.65 16.50 -0.93
CA ALA A 494 31.93 15.23 -1.01
C ALA A 494 30.45 15.39 -1.40
N ARG A 495 29.78 16.48 -0.96
CA ARG A 495 28.41 16.83 -1.38
C ARG A 495 28.36 17.14 -2.87
N LEU A 496 29.23 18.02 -3.35
CA LEU A 496 29.32 18.40 -4.77
C LEU A 496 29.66 17.21 -5.69
N ALA A 497 30.50 16.28 -5.24
CA ALA A 497 30.80 15.06 -5.98
C ALA A 497 29.56 14.13 -6.10
N LYS A 498 28.82 13.92 -5.01
CA LYS A 498 27.56 13.14 -5.02
C LYS A 498 26.45 13.81 -5.83
N GLU A 499 26.42 15.14 -5.85
CA GLU A 499 25.44 15.92 -6.62
C GLU A 499 25.67 15.73 -8.13
N LYS A 500 26.91 15.85 -8.60
CA LYS A 500 27.28 15.55 -10.00
C LYS A 500 26.98 14.10 -10.41
N GLN A 501 27.32 13.12 -9.56
CA GLN A 501 27.01 11.71 -9.85
C GLN A 501 25.51 11.47 -10.01
N ARG A 502 24.66 12.12 -9.20
CA ARG A 502 23.20 12.01 -9.32
C ARG A 502 22.67 12.68 -10.59
N GLU A 503 23.22 13.81 -11.00
CA GLU A 503 22.85 14.48 -12.25
C GLU A 503 23.20 13.61 -13.47
N GLU A 504 24.41 13.03 -13.49
CA GLU A 504 24.88 12.15 -14.55
C GLU A 504 24.08 10.82 -14.61
N GLU A 505 23.80 10.20 -13.47
CA GLU A 505 22.92 9.03 -13.38
C GLU A 505 21.50 9.33 -13.87
N THR A 506 20.97 10.52 -13.54
CA THR A 506 19.63 10.97 -13.98
C THR A 506 19.58 11.20 -15.49
N ARG A 507 20.60 11.85 -16.07
CA ARG A 507 20.76 11.97 -17.53
C ARG A 507 20.79 10.60 -18.20
N ARG A 508 21.63 9.68 -17.72
CA ARG A 508 21.77 8.34 -18.29
C ARG A 508 20.46 7.53 -18.24
N LYS A 509 19.68 7.64 -17.15
CA LYS A 509 18.35 7.04 -17.04
C LYS A 509 17.34 7.67 -18.01
N ALA A 510 17.33 8.99 -18.16
CA ALA A 510 16.45 9.69 -19.09
C ALA A 510 16.74 9.35 -20.55
N GLU A 511 18.01 9.17 -20.92
CA GLU A 511 18.43 8.80 -22.27
C GLU A 511 18.09 7.34 -22.61
N LEU A 512 18.33 6.41 -21.69
CA LEU A 512 17.87 5.01 -21.81
C LEU A 512 16.33 4.90 -21.93
N ALA A 513 15.59 5.72 -21.19
CA ALA A 513 14.13 5.76 -21.27
C ALA A 513 13.64 6.23 -22.65
N ARG A 514 14.31 7.22 -23.28
CA ARG A 514 14.01 7.64 -24.66
C ARG A 514 14.28 6.53 -25.67
N GLN A 515 15.45 5.89 -25.61
CA GLN A 515 15.81 4.81 -26.53
C GLN A 515 14.83 3.62 -26.45
N GLU A 516 14.38 3.25 -25.25
CA GLU A 516 13.37 2.20 -25.08
C GLU A 516 11.96 2.65 -25.53
N GLN A 517 11.60 3.92 -25.38
CA GLN A 517 10.34 4.46 -25.92
C GLN A 517 10.33 4.48 -27.46
N GLU A 518 11.43 4.90 -28.08
CA GLU A 518 11.63 4.86 -29.54
C GLU A 518 11.56 3.42 -30.06
N ARG A 519 12.26 2.48 -29.40
CA ARG A 519 12.22 1.04 -29.75
C ARG A 519 10.82 0.45 -29.64
N ARG A 520 10.04 0.80 -28.61
CA ARG A 520 8.63 0.38 -28.45
C ARG A 520 7.73 0.97 -29.53
N THR A 521 7.94 2.23 -29.88
CA THR A 521 7.18 2.92 -30.94
C THR A 521 7.42 2.26 -32.30
N GLN A 522 8.69 1.97 -32.63
CA GLN A 522 9.06 1.26 -33.85
C GLN A 522 8.45 -0.15 -33.89
N ALA A 523 8.59 -0.94 -32.81
CA ALA A 523 8.01 -2.28 -32.73
C ALA A 523 6.48 -2.29 -32.86
N LEU A 524 5.79 -1.26 -32.38
CA LEU A 524 4.34 -1.10 -32.57
C LEU A 524 3.99 -0.80 -34.04
N LEU A 525 4.73 0.10 -34.70
CA LEU A 525 4.53 0.42 -36.13
C LEU A 525 4.79 -0.81 -37.02
N ASP A 526 5.86 -1.56 -36.76
CA ASP A 526 6.19 -2.78 -37.49
C ASP A 526 5.14 -3.89 -37.28
N HIS A 527 4.62 -4.02 -36.05
CA HIS A 527 3.52 -4.94 -35.73
C HIS A 527 2.22 -4.57 -36.46
N LEU A 528 1.80 -3.30 -36.44
CA LEU A 528 0.61 -2.83 -37.17
C LEU A 528 0.78 -3.00 -38.69
N ALA A 529 1.97 -2.74 -39.23
CA ALA A 529 2.29 -2.97 -40.64
C ALA A 529 2.34 -4.47 -41.01
N ALA A 530 2.63 -5.37 -40.06
CA ALA A 530 2.53 -6.82 -40.25
C ALA A 530 1.07 -7.30 -40.18
N GLU A 531 0.29 -6.87 -39.18
CA GLU A 531 -1.16 -7.11 -39.07
C GLU A 531 -1.90 -6.70 -40.35
N ARG A 532 -1.64 -5.48 -40.87
CA ARG A 532 -2.22 -5.00 -42.14
C ARG A 532 -1.93 -5.91 -43.33
N ARG A 533 -0.76 -6.55 -43.38
CA ARG A 533 -0.36 -7.49 -44.45
C ARG A 533 -0.93 -8.89 -44.23
N ALA A 534 -1.19 -9.28 -42.98
CA ALA A 534 -1.64 -10.61 -42.60
C ALA A 534 -3.17 -10.77 -42.63
N ILE A 535 -3.92 -9.77 -42.15
CA ILE A 535 -5.39 -9.82 -42.03
C ILE A 535 -6.02 -10.02 -43.42
N ARG A 536 -7.04 -10.89 -43.49
CA ARG A 536 -7.84 -11.11 -44.70
C ARG A 536 -9.31 -10.90 -44.38
N LEU A 537 -9.94 -10.01 -45.15
CA LEU A 537 -11.34 -9.64 -45.03
C LEU A 537 -12.11 -10.13 -46.26
N GLN A 538 -13.41 -10.34 -46.09
CA GLN A 538 -14.36 -10.65 -47.14
C GLN A 538 -15.73 -10.04 -46.78
N ALA A 539 -16.56 -9.72 -47.77
CA ALA A 539 -17.93 -9.34 -47.49
C ALA A 539 -18.80 -10.60 -47.29
N ALA A 540 -19.79 -10.51 -46.40
CA ALA A 540 -20.73 -11.58 -46.08
C ALA A 540 -22.10 -11.01 -45.72
N GLN A 541 -23.15 -11.80 -45.92
CA GLN A 541 -24.49 -11.47 -45.40
C GLN A 541 -24.60 -12.04 -43.98
N CYS A 542 -24.84 -11.19 -42.99
CA CYS A 542 -24.94 -11.60 -41.58
C CYS A 542 -26.41 -11.61 -41.13
N PRO A 543 -27.03 -12.80 -40.90
CA PRO A 543 -28.47 -12.89 -40.58
C PRO A 543 -28.87 -12.09 -39.33
N ALA A 544 -28.01 -12.07 -38.31
CA ALA A 544 -28.21 -11.31 -37.07
C ALA A 544 -28.26 -9.78 -37.26
N LYS A 545 -27.77 -9.24 -38.40
CA LYS A 545 -27.87 -7.83 -38.78
C LYS A 545 -28.93 -7.60 -39.88
N GLY A 546 -30.01 -8.38 -39.86
CA GLY A 546 -31.13 -8.23 -40.81
C GLY A 546 -30.77 -8.56 -42.27
N GLY A 547 -29.70 -9.33 -42.51
CA GLY A 547 -29.25 -9.70 -43.86
C GLY A 547 -28.50 -8.59 -44.60
N LEU A 548 -28.14 -7.48 -43.94
CA LEU A 548 -27.27 -6.46 -44.53
C LEU A 548 -25.88 -7.03 -44.87
N PRO A 549 -25.21 -6.49 -45.91
CA PRO A 549 -23.84 -6.87 -46.25
C PRO A 549 -22.86 -6.23 -45.25
N SER A 550 -22.18 -7.07 -44.47
CA SER A 550 -21.11 -6.67 -43.56
C SER A 550 -19.77 -7.26 -44.02
N VAL A 551 -18.68 -6.70 -43.55
CA VAL A 551 -17.32 -7.22 -43.75
C VAL A 551 -16.89 -8.00 -42.51
N ILE A 552 -16.42 -9.23 -42.74
CA ILE A 552 -15.87 -10.14 -41.73
C ILE A 552 -14.46 -10.58 -42.17
N GLY A 553 -13.70 -11.20 -41.27
CA GLY A 553 -12.40 -11.75 -41.64
C GLY A 553 -11.67 -12.46 -40.51
N ILE A 554 -10.48 -12.96 -40.85
CA ILE A 554 -9.60 -13.66 -39.91
C ILE A 554 -8.36 -12.80 -39.62
N ARG A 555 -7.93 -12.76 -38.35
CA ARG A 555 -6.67 -12.16 -37.89
C ARG A 555 -5.65 -13.29 -37.63
N PRO A 556 -4.62 -13.47 -38.48
CA PRO A 556 -3.54 -14.40 -38.19
C PRO A 556 -2.76 -14.00 -36.94
N ARG A 557 -2.15 -14.97 -36.25
CA ARG A 557 -1.32 -14.70 -35.06
C ARG A 557 0.04 -14.11 -35.44
N VAL A 558 0.07 -12.80 -35.71
CA VAL A 558 1.30 -12.04 -35.91
C VAL A 558 2.13 -12.06 -34.61
N GLN A 559 3.41 -12.41 -34.72
CA GLN A 559 4.36 -12.43 -33.60
C GLN A 559 5.53 -11.47 -33.83
N PRO A 560 6.05 -10.80 -32.79
CA PRO A 560 5.51 -10.75 -31.42
C PRO A 560 4.17 -9.99 -31.37
N LYS A 561 3.33 -10.31 -30.36
CA LYS A 561 2.06 -9.62 -30.15
C LYS A 561 2.31 -8.31 -29.39
N VAL A 562 2.36 -7.19 -30.10
CA VAL A 562 2.61 -5.86 -29.49
C VAL A 562 1.31 -5.13 -29.14
N ALA A 563 0.25 -5.31 -29.93
CA ALA A 563 -1.07 -4.73 -29.68
C ALA A 563 -2.14 -5.80 -29.40
N ASN A 564 -2.83 -5.68 -28.26
CA ASN A 564 -3.99 -6.52 -27.95
C ASN A 564 -5.21 -6.09 -28.78
N CYS A 565 -5.66 -4.84 -28.63
CA CYS A 565 -6.80 -4.24 -29.32
C CYS A 565 -6.34 -3.48 -30.57
N ILE A 566 -6.93 -3.77 -31.73
CA ILE A 566 -6.71 -3.03 -32.99
C ILE A 566 -8.04 -2.64 -33.63
N THR A 567 -8.03 -1.55 -34.39
CA THR A 567 -9.10 -1.15 -35.31
C THR A 567 -8.60 -1.35 -36.74
N VAL A 568 -9.37 -2.09 -37.54
CA VAL A 568 -9.04 -2.44 -38.93
C VAL A 568 -9.86 -1.61 -39.88
N HIS A 569 -9.20 -0.82 -40.71
CA HIS A 569 -9.83 0.02 -41.73
C HIS A 569 -9.73 -0.67 -43.09
N PHE A 570 -10.80 -0.62 -43.87
CA PHE A 570 -10.93 -1.38 -45.12
C PHE A 570 -11.62 -0.59 -46.23
N GLU A 571 -11.48 -1.06 -47.46
CA GLU A 571 -12.25 -0.67 -48.64
C GLU A 571 -12.90 -1.92 -49.24
N ALA A 572 -14.20 -1.87 -49.51
CA ALA A 572 -14.95 -2.91 -50.22
C ALA A 572 -15.44 -2.40 -51.58
N ARG A 573 -15.08 -3.08 -52.67
CA ARG A 573 -15.35 -2.67 -54.06
C ARG A 573 -15.75 -3.86 -54.94
N CYS A 574 -16.43 -3.61 -56.05
CA CYS A 574 -16.69 -4.66 -57.03
C CYS A 574 -15.45 -4.90 -57.92
N PRO A 575 -15.28 -6.08 -58.55
CA PRO A 575 -14.06 -6.41 -59.29
C PRO A 575 -13.72 -5.46 -60.45
N ALA A 576 -14.73 -4.83 -61.05
CA ALA A 576 -14.58 -3.84 -62.13
C ALA A 576 -14.24 -2.42 -61.63
N ASP A 577 -14.44 -2.13 -60.35
CA ASP A 577 -14.16 -0.83 -59.75
C ASP A 577 -12.65 -0.67 -59.51
N ARG A 578 -12.14 0.56 -59.65
CA ARG A 578 -10.73 0.86 -59.35
C ARG A 578 -10.50 0.89 -57.83
N PRO A 579 -9.31 0.52 -57.34
CA PRO A 579 -8.93 0.79 -55.95
C PRO A 579 -9.05 2.30 -55.65
N GLY A 580 -9.58 2.65 -54.47
CA GLY A 580 -9.89 4.01 -54.08
C GLY A 580 -11.27 4.53 -54.53
N THR A 581 -12.09 3.71 -55.21
CA THR A 581 -13.50 4.06 -55.54
C THR A 581 -14.54 3.18 -54.83
N GLY A 582 -14.11 2.26 -53.97
CA GLY A 582 -14.99 1.43 -53.15
C GLY A 582 -15.62 2.15 -51.95
N MET A 583 -16.27 1.37 -51.10
CA MET A 583 -16.87 1.82 -49.85
C MET A 583 -15.91 1.55 -48.69
N THR A 584 -15.50 2.61 -48.00
CA THR A 584 -14.62 2.51 -46.84
C THR A 584 -15.39 2.25 -45.54
N GLY A 585 -14.75 1.54 -44.61
CA GLY A 585 -15.30 1.26 -43.28
C GLY A 585 -14.23 0.83 -42.28
N SER A 586 -14.65 0.61 -41.02
CA SER A 586 -13.76 0.19 -39.93
C SER A 586 -14.40 -0.92 -39.10
N ILE A 587 -13.58 -1.86 -38.62
CA ILE A 587 -13.95 -2.85 -37.61
C ILE A 587 -13.20 -2.51 -36.32
N TRP A 588 -13.95 -2.15 -35.27
CA TRP A 588 -13.41 -1.78 -33.96
C TRP A 588 -13.14 -3.02 -33.09
N ALA A 589 -12.11 -2.95 -32.24
CA ALA A 589 -11.73 -4.01 -31.30
C ALA A 589 -11.59 -5.42 -31.93
N TYR A 590 -10.99 -5.49 -33.13
CA TYR A 590 -11.00 -6.67 -33.98
C TYR A 590 -10.04 -7.78 -33.49
N ASN A 591 -10.63 -8.93 -33.13
CA ASN A 591 -9.91 -10.15 -32.78
C ASN A 591 -9.83 -11.12 -33.97
N GLY A 592 -10.71 -10.98 -34.97
CA GLY A 592 -10.67 -11.68 -36.25
C GLY A 592 -11.14 -13.13 -36.18
N MET A 593 -12.32 -13.35 -35.59
CA MET A 593 -12.93 -14.67 -35.44
C MET A 593 -13.51 -15.29 -36.73
N GLY A 594 -13.48 -14.60 -37.87
CA GLY A 594 -13.99 -15.13 -39.16
C GLY A 594 -15.51 -15.29 -39.24
N ASN A 595 -16.26 -14.71 -38.31
CA ASN A 595 -17.70 -14.91 -38.14
C ASN A 595 -18.46 -13.57 -38.04
N CYS A 596 -19.80 -13.63 -37.96
CA CYS A 596 -20.65 -12.44 -37.92
C CYS A 596 -20.72 -11.73 -36.55
N THR A 597 -19.93 -12.10 -35.53
CA THR A 597 -19.92 -11.35 -34.25
C THR A 597 -19.00 -10.13 -34.30
N GLU A 598 -17.97 -10.15 -35.16
CA GLU A 598 -17.07 -9.03 -35.40
C GLU A 598 -17.20 -8.56 -36.86
N THR A 599 -17.91 -7.45 -37.06
CA THR A 599 -18.37 -7.01 -38.38
C THR A 599 -18.14 -5.52 -38.58
N GLY A 600 -17.55 -5.14 -39.71
CA GLY A 600 -17.63 -3.78 -40.23
C GLY A 600 -18.87 -3.64 -41.11
N ASP A 601 -19.71 -2.63 -40.88
CA ASP A 601 -20.93 -2.48 -41.68
C ASP A 601 -20.70 -1.61 -42.91
N LEU A 602 -21.26 -2.02 -44.05
CA LEU A 602 -21.23 -1.22 -45.28
C LEU A 602 -22.43 -0.25 -45.28
N PRO A 603 -22.23 1.06 -45.52
CA PRO A 603 -23.29 2.06 -45.40
C PRO A 603 -24.38 1.97 -46.50
N ARG A 604 -24.17 1.13 -47.51
CA ARG A 604 -25.12 0.85 -48.62
C ARG A 604 -24.75 -0.49 -49.28
N LYS A 605 -25.68 -1.07 -50.04
CA LYS A 605 -25.43 -2.29 -50.81
C LYS A 605 -24.43 -2.03 -51.95
N LEU A 606 -23.51 -2.97 -52.18
CA LEU A 606 -22.65 -3.04 -53.37
C LEU A 606 -23.46 -3.34 -54.65
N ALA A 607 -22.90 -3.01 -55.82
CA ALA A 607 -23.54 -3.22 -57.12
C ALA A 607 -23.45 -4.68 -57.61
N CYS A 608 -22.36 -5.37 -57.27
CA CYS A 608 -22.10 -6.79 -57.48
C CYS A 608 -22.70 -7.66 -56.36
N ASP A 609 -22.60 -8.99 -56.48
CA ASP A 609 -22.92 -9.86 -55.34
C ASP A 609 -21.90 -9.69 -54.20
N VAL A 610 -22.36 -9.94 -52.98
CA VAL A 610 -21.54 -9.86 -51.76
C VAL A 610 -20.36 -10.85 -51.81
N ARG A 611 -20.50 -11.98 -52.52
CA ARG A 611 -19.45 -12.99 -52.72
C ARG A 611 -18.42 -12.61 -53.80
N GLU A 612 -18.74 -11.64 -54.65
CA GLU A 612 -17.86 -11.12 -55.70
C GLU A 612 -17.06 -9.89 -55.23
N ALA A 613 -17.44 -9.31 -54.08
CA ALA A 613 -16.84 -8.11 -53.53
C ALA A 613 -15.38 -8.34 -53.10
N VAL A 614 -14.48 -7.51 -53.63
CA VAL A 614 -13.08 -7.46 -53.20
C VAL A 614 -13.01 -6.55 -51.96
N VAL A 615 -12.46 -7.05 -50.86
CA VAL A 615 -12.25 -6.27 -49.63
C VAL A 615 -10.77 -6.21 -49.27
N GLU A 616 -10.22 -5.00 -49.23
CA GLU A 616 -8.80 -4.72 -48.99
C GLU A 616 -8.62 -3.99 -47.66
N VAL A 617 -7.60 -4.37 -46.88
CA VAL A 617 -7.26 -3.69 -45.63
C VAL A 617 -6.43 -2.45 -45.95
N THR A 618 -7.01 -1.26 -45.78
CA THR A 618 -6.36 0.01 -46.10
C THR A 618 -5.37 0.41 -45.00
N ASN A 619 -5.77 0.28 -43.73
CA ASN A 619 -4.95 0.63 -42.57
C ASN A 619 -5.29 -0.23 -41.34
N VAL A 620 -4.37 -0.34 -40.38
CA VAL A 620 -4.60 -0.94 -39.06
C VAL A 620 -4.03 -0.01 -38.00
N THR A 621 -4.85 0.38 -37.03
CA THR A 621 -4.45 1.22 -35.89
C THR A 621 -4.64 0.47 -34.59
N THR A 622 -4.07 0.95 -33.49
CA THR A 622 -4.57 0.56 -32.16
C THR A 622 -6.01 1.04 -32.00
N CYS A 623 -6.73 0.48 -31.03
CA CYS A 623 -7.92 1.11 -30.48
C CYS A 623 -7.55 2.47 -29.85
N GLN A 624 -8.52 3.40 -29.80
CA GLN A 624 -8.43 4.70 -29.15
C GLN A 624 -9.23 4.69 -27.84
#